data_AF-A0A9N9R2D6-F1
#
_entry.id   AF-A0A9N9R2D6-F1
#
_cell.length_a   1.000
_cell.length_b   1.000
_cell.length_c   1.000
_cell.angle_alpha   90.00
_cell.angle_beta   90.00
_cell.angle_gamma   90.00
#
_symmetry.space_group_name_H-M   'P 1'
#
loop_
_entity.id
_entity.type
_entity.pdbx_description
1 polymer ?
#
loop_
_entity_poly.entity_id
_entity_poly.type
_entity_poly.pdbx_seq_one_letter_code
_entity_poly.pdbx_strand_id
1 'polypeptide(L)'
;MVHVVHHSGSHLEVSAKRILSGVTYVQIFYKNTYYLQNLPLNYIDCHRRCVIIMFRKVAVGISGGVDSAVAAFLLKGAGFQVEGVFMRNWDNNYEAGYCSDEKDFEDAMFVCRKLDIPLHRVYFIKEYWNDVFSILLNEYQSGLTPNPDILCNRYIKFDSFFEHCRRNLAVDAIATGHYANTSFGPFLEKYSENEGVRLLQPADKHKDQTFFLSQVKPFSLRRCMFPLANILKSKVREIAKVEGLLNVANKKDSTGICFIGKKNFQDFIEEYIETKKGLFIDIDSGKEVGKHSGLHKWTVGQRCCLANCKQAYFVFKKDLESNNIYVVAGTSHTALWNKLCFTDNAHWIYSEPPDLHCNNVLECYFRFQHTKPLVPCKVVKNYEGLTIILKTNLRAITEGQYGVLYKNGECLGSAKIKDICHNLKFSHNY
;
A
#
# COMPACT_ATOMS: atom_id res chain seq x y z
N MET A 1 -60.94 -16.09 -17.12
CA MET A 1 -61.12 -15.57 -18.48
C MET A 1 -60.38 -14.25 -18.56
N VAL A 2 -59.17 -14.23 -19.12
CA VAL A 2 -58.45 -13.00 -19.47
C VAL A 2 -57.72 -13.27 -20.77
N HIS A 3 -57.97 -12.42 -21.76
CA HIS A 3 -57.46 -12.50 -23.12
C HIS A 3 -55.94 -12.35 -23.17
N VAL A 4 -55.28 -13.16 -24.02
CA VAL A 4 -53.87 -13.02 -24.39
C VAL A 4 -53.82 -12.33 -25.75
N VAL A 5 -53.14 -11.18 -25.83
CA VAL A 5 -52.72 -10.56 -27.09
C VAL A 5 -51.24 -10.87 -27.26
N HIS A 6 -50.90 -11.59 -28.33
CA HIS A 6 -49.52 -11.92 -28.70
C HIS A 6 -48.82 -10.73 -29.37
N HIS A 7 -47.65 -10.36 -28.88
CA HIS A 7 -46.61 -9.74 -29.71
C HIS A 7 -45.29 -10.50 -29.54
N SER A 8 -44.65 -10.75 -30.67
CA SER A 8 -43.50 -11.58 -30.94
C SER A 8 -42.17 -10.99 -30.42
N GLY A 9 -41.35 -11.83 -29.78
CA GLY A 9 -39.91 -11.60 -29.66
C GLY A 9 -39.31 -12.06 -28.32
N SER A 10 -38.47 -13.09 -28.38
CA SER A 10 -37.68 -13.72 -27.30
C SER A 10 -38.44 -14.68 -26.36
N HIS A 11 -38.09 -15.96 -26.46
CA HIS A 11 -38.64 -17.05 -25.64
C HIS A 11 -38.21 -16.91 -24.17
N LEU A 12 -39.16 -16.53 -23.31
CA LEU A 12 -39.12 -16.73 -21.87
C LEU A 12 -39.98 -17.96 -21.55
N GLU A 13 -39.35 -19.10 -21.25
CA GLU A 13 -40.06 -20.23 -20.64
C GLU A 13 -40.24 -19.97 -19.15
N VAL A 14 -41.46 -19.62 -18.76
CA VAL A 14 -41.89 -19.54 -17.36
C VAL A 14 -42.63 -20.83 -17.04
N SER A 15 -41.99 -21.75 -16.31
CA SER A 15 -42.65 -22.92 -15.75
C SER A 15 -43.06 -22.64 -14.31
N ALA A 16 -44.36 -22.47 -14.08
CA ALA A 16 -44.94 -22.31 -12.74
C ALA A 16 -45.41 -23.68 -12.23
N LYS A 17 -44.72 -24.25 -11.23
CA LYS A 17 -45.25 -25.37 -10.43
C LYS A 17 -45.86 -24.83 -9.14
N ARG A 18 -47.16 -25.05 -8.97
CA ARG A 18 -47.92 -24.69 -7.77
C ARG A 18 -47.65 -25.75 -6.69
N ILE A 19 -46.96 -25.37 -5.61
CA ILE A 19 -46.88 -26.18 -4.39
C ILE A 19 -47.55 -25.41 -3.26
N LEU A 20 -48.46 -26.09 -2.58
CA LEU A 20 -49.32 -25.59 -1.50
C LEU A 20 -48.50 -25.27 -0.24
N SER A 21 -47.95 -24.06 -0.15
CA SER A 21 -47.57 -23.43 1.13
C SER A 21 -47.18 -21.95 0.94
N GLY A 22 -48.18 -21.07 0.86
CA GLY A 22 -48.17 -19.68 1.35
C GLY A 22 -47.03 -18.68 1.07
N VAL A 23 -45.98 -18.99 0.31
CA VAL A 23 -44.86 -18.08 0.04
C VAL A 23 -44.53 -18.08 -1.44
N THR A 24 -44.73 -16.94 -2.09
CA THR A 24 -44.43 -16.72 -3.51
C THR A 24 -42.95 -16.41 -3.66
N TYR A 25 -42.16 -17.34 -4.22
CA TYR A 25 -40.78 -17.08 -4.63
C TYR A 25 -40.76 -16.74 -6.13
N VAL A 26 -40.24 -15.55 -6.47
CA VAL A 26 -39.89 -15.20 -7.85
C VAL A 26 -38.39 -15.42 -8.01
N GLN A 27 -38.02 -16.52 -8.66
CA GLN A 27 -36.63 -16.87 -8.92
C GLN A 27 -36.22 -16.29 -10.27
N ILE A 28 -35.56 -15.12 -10.27
CA ILE A 28 -34.96 -14.55 -11.48
C ILE A 28 -33.57 -15.16 -11.65
N PHE A 29 -33.41 -16.04 -12.63
CA PHE A 29 -32.12 -16.62 -12.99
C PHE A 29 -31.28 -15.61 -13.76
N TYR A 30 -30.31 -14.96 -13.10
CA TYR A 30 -29.11 -14.48 -13.77
C TYR A 30 -28.10 -15.63 -13.79
N LYS A 31 -27.81 -16.17 -14.98
CA LYS A 31 -26.72 -17.13 -15.15
C LYS A 31 -25.40 -16.46 -14.75
N ASN A 32 -24.67 -17.12 -13.84
CA ASN A 32 -23.30 -16.86 -13.36
C ASN A 32 -23.12 -15.89 -12.17
N THR A 33 -23.64 -16.25 -11.01
CA THR A 33 -23.11 -15.76 -9.71
C THR A 33 -23.26 -16.83 -8.63
N TYR A 34 -22.55 -17.95 -8.79
CA TYR A 34 -22.29 -18.82 -7.65
C TYR A 34 -21.15 -18.18 -6.87
N TYR A 35 -21.39 -17.73 -5.63
CA TYR A 35 -20.42 -17.41 -4.56
C TYR A 35 -20.82 -16.19 -3.70
N LEU A 36 -22.10 -16.09 -3.31
CA LEU A 36 -22.50 -15.24 -2.17
C LEU A 36 -23.78 -15.82 -1.55
N GLN A 37 -23.69 -16.95 -0.84
CA GLN A 37 -24.80 -17.39 0.02
C GLN A 37 -24.26 -17.95 1.33
N ASN A 38 -24.63 -17.29 2.43
CA ASN A 38 -25.24 -17.90 3.63
C ASN A 38 -25.33 -16.88 4.77
N LEU A 39 -26.19 -15.86 4.61
CA LEU A 39 -26.70 -15.04 5.73
C LEU A 39 -28.16 -14.64 5.43
N PRO A 40 -29.03 -14.48 6.45
CA PRO A 40 -30.47 -14.30 6.27
C PRO A 40 -30.82 -13.04 5.46
N LEU A 41 -31.63 -13.24 4.40
CA LEU A 41 -31.91 -12.28 3.32
C LEU A 41 -32.59 -10.96 3.73
N ASN A 42 -33.32 -10.91 4.85
CA ASN A 42 -34.17 -9.75 5.16
C ASN A 42 -33.44 -8.58 5.84
N TYR A 43 -32.26 -8.80 6.45
CA TYR A 43 -31.52 -7.73 7.17
C TYR A 43 -30.38 -7.12 6.32
N ILE A 44 -29.78 -7.92 5.42
CA ILE A 44 -28.67 -7.48 4.55
C ILE A 44 -29.15 -6.57 3.42
N ASP A 45 -30.36 -6.78 2.92
CA ASP A 45 -30.90 -5.99 1.80
C ASP A 45 -31.25 -4.54 2.21
N CYS A 46 -31.64 -4.32 3.48
CA CYS A 46 -31.89 -2.99 4.02
C CYS A 46 -30.60 -2.19 4.25
N HIS A 47 -29.57 -2.81 4.87
CA HIS A 47 -28.28 -2.14 5.09
C HIS A 47 -27.51 -1.86 3.80
N ARG A 48 -27.49 -2.80 2.83
CA ARG A 48 -26.89 -2.53 1.51
C ARG A 48 -27.59 -1.39 0.78
N ARG A 49 -28.93 -1.32 0.86
CA ARG A 49 -29.68 -0.16 0.34
C ARG A 49 -29.31 1.14 1.05
N CYS A 50 -29.21 1.16 2.38
CA CYS A 50 -28.80 2.37 3.12
C CYS A 50 -27.39 2.87 2.77
N VAL A 51 -26.45 1.96 2.51
CA VAL A 51 -25.07 2.32 2.15
C VAL A 51 -25.02 2.87 0.72
N ILE A 52 -25.77 2.29 -0.21
CA ILE A 52 -25.91 2.83 -1.58
C ILE A 52 -26.64 4.18 -1.57
N ILE A 53 -27.55 4.41 -0.61
CA ILE A 53 -28.23 5.70 -0.43
C ILE A 53 -27.26 6.79 0.05
N MET A 54 -26.25 6.46 0.86
CA MET A 54 -25.30 7.43 1.40
C MET A 54 -24.00 7.58 0.60
N PHE A 55 -23.54 6.50 -0.04
CA PHE A 55 -22.41 6.47 -0.96
C PHE A 55 -22.88 5.94 -2.30
N ARG A 56 -23.42 6.82 -3.14
CA ARG A 56 -23.96 6.42 -4.44
C ARG A 56 -22.88 6.43 -5.51
N LYS A 57 -22.04 7.47 -5.50
CA LYS A 57 -21.03 7.73 -6.53
C LYS A 57 -19.63 7.49 -5.98
N VAL A 58 -18.84 6.64 -6.65
CA VAL A 58 -17.51 6.22 -6.18
C VAL A 58 -16.47 6.41 -7.29
N ALA A 59 -15.39 7.15 -6.99
CA ALA A 59 -14.24 7.22 -7.89
C ALA A 59 -13.24 6.11 -7.57
N VAL A 60 -12.89 5.28 -8.54
CA VAL A 60 -11.90 4.21 -8.38
C VAL A 60 -10.60 4.57 -9.11
N GLY A 61 -9.47 4.53 -8.39
CA GLY A 61 -8.15 4.69 -9.00
C GLY A 61 -7.80 3.48 -9.87
N ILE A 62 -7.68 3.67 -11.18
CA ILE A 62 -7.36 2.62 -12.16
C ILE A 62 -5.96 2.86 -12.69
N SER A 63 -5.03 1.96 -12.36
CA SER A 63 -3.61 2.07 -12.74
C SER A 63 -3.23 1.24 -13.97
N GLY A 64 -4.21 0.69 -14.69
CA GLY A 64 -3.95 -0.31 -15.75
C GLY A 64 -3.51 -1.69 -15.22
N GLY A 65 -3.68 -1.95 -13.92
CA GLY A 65 -3.38 -3.22 -13.27
C GLY A 65 -4.63 -4.06 -13.00
N VAL A 66 -4.43 -5.38 -12.80
CA VAL A 66 -5.53 -6.33 -12.53
C VAL A 66 -6.29 -6.01 -11.24
N ASP A 67 -5.59 -5.53 -10.21
CA ASP A 67 -6.20 -5.29 -8.89
C ASP A 67 -7.22 -4.15 -8.96
N SER A 68 -6.86 -3.01 -9.56
CA SER A 68 -7.78 -1.90 -9.77
C SER A 68 -8.93 -2.26 -10.71
N ALA A 69 -8.68 -3.11 -11.72
CA ALA A 69 -9.72 -3.53 -12.65
C ALA A 69 -10.79 -4.39 -11.97
N VAL A 70 -10.38 -5.36 -11.15
CA VAL A 70 -11.31 -6.20 -10.39
C VAL A 70 -11.98 -5.40 -9.29
N ALA A 71 -11.29 -4.45 -8.65
CA ALA A 71 -11.92 -3.54 -7.70
C ALA A 71 -13.06 -2.73 -8.35
N ALA A 72 -12.84 -2.17 -9.54
CA ALA A 72 -13.86 -1.46 -10.31
C ALA A 72 -15.05 -2.36 -10.68
N PHE A 73 -14.75 -3.59 -11.13
CA PHE A 73 -15.77 -4.61 -11.43
C PHE A 73 -16.65 -4.91 -10.21
N LEU A 74 -16.05 -5.14 -9.04
CA LEU A 74 -16.77 -5.45 -7.80
C LEU A 74 -17.64 -4.28 -7.34
N LEU A 75 -17.17 -3.03 -7.49
CA LEU A 75 -17.97 -1.84 -7.18
C LEU A 75 -19.18 -1.72 -8.11
N LYS A 76 -18.99 -1.92 -9.42
CA LYS A 76 -20.11 -1.91 -10.38
C LYS A 76 -21.11 -3.01 -10.06
N GLY A 77 -20.64 -4.22 -9.76
CA GLY A 77 -21.48 -5.36 -9.36
C GLY A 77 -22.22 -5.14 -8.03
N ALA A 78 -21.68 -4.32 -7.13
CA ALA A 78 -22.33 -3.93 -5.88
C ALA A 78 -23.39 -2.82 -6.06
N GLY A 79 -23.54 -2.25 -7.28
CA GLY A 79 -24.56 -1.27 -7.61
C GLY A 79 -24.15 0.20 -7.46
N PHE A 80 -22.86 0.48 -7.24
CA PHE A 80 -22.35 1.86 -7.18
C PHE A 80 -22.29 2.51 -8.57
N GLN A 81 -22.47 3.83 -8.63
CA GLN A 81 -22.11 4.62 -9.81
C GLN A 81 -20.59 4.84 -9.80
N VAL A 82 -19.88 4.05 -10.59
CA VAL A 82 -18.41 4.04 -10.60
C VAL A 82 -17.86 4.98 -11.66
N GLU A 83 -16.90 5.82 -11.28
CA GLU A 83 -16.05 6.59 -12.19
C GLU A 83 -14.60 6.14 -12.07
N GLY A 84 -14.00 5.72 -13.18
CA GLY A 84 -12.59 5.38 -13.24
C GLY A 84 -11.72 6.63 -13.30
N VAL A 85 -10.62 6.65 -12.57
CA VAL A 85 -9.64 7.74 -12.63
C VAL A 85 -8.24 7.18 -12.79
N PHE A 86 -7.56 7.59 -13.86
CA PHE A 86 -6.16 7.29 -14.11
C PHE A 86 -5.30 8.50 -13.72
N MET A 87 -4.31 8.27 -12.85
CA MET A 87 -3.43 9.32 -12.34
C MET A 87 -2.08 9.26 -13.06
N ARG A 88 -1.66 10.38 -13.65
CA ARG A 88 -0.29 10.58 -14.12
C ARG A 88 0.46 11.50 -13.15
N ASN A 89 1.45 10.95 -12.46
CA ASN A 89 2.17 11.67 -11.40
C ASN A 89 3.63 11.96 -11.77
N TRP A 90 4.05 11.54 -12.96
CA TRP A 90 5.39 11.77 -13.46
C TRP A 90 5.35 12.16 -14.93
N ASP A 91 6.29 12.99 -15.35
CA ASP A 91 6.44 13.35 -16.75
C ASP A 91 7.75 12.79 -17.33
N ASN A 92 7.64 11.70 -18.07
CA ASN A 92 8.75 11.07 -18.75
C ASN A 92 9.25 11.87 -19.96
N ASN A 93 8.57 12.94 -20.38
CA ASN A 93 8.94 13.70 -21.59
C ASN A 93 10.35 14.32 -21.54
N TYR A 94 10.93 14.47 -20.35
CA TYR A 94 12.28 15.00 -20.14
C TYR A 94 13.35 13.92 -19.97
N GLU A 95 12.96 12.65 -19.98
CA GLU A 95 13.86 11.51 -19.76
C GLU A 95 13.92 10.62 -21.01
N ALA A 96 15.13 10.23 -21.43
CA ALA A 96 15.30 9.33 -22.56
C ALA A 96 14.73 7.93 -22.22
N GLY A 97 13.53 7.59 -22.69
CA GLY A 97 12.95 6.26 -22.43
C GLY A 97 11.52 6.02 -22.91
N TYR A 98 11.20 4.73 -23.08
CA TYR A 98 9.88 4.20 -23.44
C TYR A 98 8.82 4.54 -22.38
N CYS A 99 7.74 5.23 -22.77
CA CYS A 99 6.67 5.65 -21.85
C CYS A 99 5.77 4.46 -21.48
N SER A 100 6.01 3.83 -20.32
CA SER A 100 5.10 2.80 -19.76
C SER A 100 3.71 3.34 -19.43
N ASP A 101 3.63 4.63 -19.08
CA ASP A 101 2.40 5.25 -18.59
C ASP A 101 1.30 5.27 -19.64
N GLU A 102 1.64 5.42 -20.93
CA GLU A 102 0.62 5.43 -21.99
C GLU A 102 0.02 4.05 -22.21
N LYS A 103 0.83 2.99 -22.08
CA LYS A 103 0.32 1.61 -22.10
C LYS A 103 -0.55 1.30 -20.88
N ASP A 104 -0.17 1.80 -19.70
CA ASP A 104 -1.00 1.66 -18.50
C ASP A 104 -2.33 2.42 -18.64
N PHE A 105 -2.32 3.57 -19.33
CA PHE A 105 -3.53 4.31 -19.67
C PHE A 105 -4.41 3.57 -20.68
N GLU A 106 -3.83 2.98 -21.73
CA GLU A 106 -4.56 2.12 -22.67
C GLU A 106 -5.22 0.92 -21.98
N ASP A 107 -4.51 0.26 -21.06
CA ASP A 107 -5.06 -0.82 -20.25
C ASP A 107 -6.20 -0.33 -19.36
N ALA A 108 -6.09 0.85 -18.76
CA ALA A 108 -7.16 1.47 -17.99
C ALA A 108 -8.38 1.80 -18.87
N MET A 109 -8.17 2.34 -20.08
CA MET A 109 -9.22 2.58 -21.07
C MET A 109 -9.93 1.28 -21.46
N PHE A 110 -9.17 0.21 -21.71
CA PHE A 110 -9.72 -1.11 -22.01
C PHE A 110 -10.63 -1.61 -20.88
N VAL A 111 -10.15 -1.54 -19.63
CA VAL A 111 -10.93 -1.93 -18.45
C VAL A 111 -12.22 -1.11 -18.34
N CYS A 112 -12.14 0.22 -18.41
CA CYS A 112 -13.31 1.08 -18.27
C CYS A 112 -14.33 0.87 -19.39
N ARG A 113 -13.89 0.68 -20.64
CA ARG A 113 -14.78 0.35 -21.76
C ARG A 113 -15.46 -0.99 -21.56
N LYS A 114 -14.72 -2.01 -21.12
CA LYS A 114 -15.26 -3.36 -20.88
C LYS A 114 -16.29 -3.35 -19.76
N LEU A 115 -16.03 -2.57 -18.72
CA LEU A 115 -16.92 -2.40 -17.58
C LEU A 115 -18.00 -1.35 -17.82
N ASP A 116 -18.03 -0.65 -18.96
CA ASP A 116 -18.97 0.43 -19.24
C ASP A 116 -19.05 1.45 -18.07
N ILE A 117 -17.89 2.05 -17.76
CA ILE A 117 -17.74 3.14 -16.78
C ILE A 117 -16.93 4.30 -17.37
N PRO A 118 -17.18 5.56 -16.98
CA PRO A 118 -16.36 6.70 -17.40
C PRO A 118 -14.90 6.55 -16.95
N LEU A 119 -13.97 7.09 -17.73
CA LEU A 119 -12.56 7.20 -17.36
C LEU A 119 -12.09 8.66 -17.44
N HIS A 120 -11.52 9.16 -16.35
CA HIS A 120 -10.92 10.48 -16.27
C HIS A 120 -9.40 10.34 -16.17
N ARG A 121 -8.66 11.19 -16.89
CA ARG A 121 -7.19 11.30 -16.76
C ARG A 121 -6.88 12.55 -15.94
N VAL A 122 -6.12 12.39 -14.87
CA VAL A 122 -5.76 13.48 -13.95
C VAL A 122 -4.24 13.50 -13.76
N TYR A 123 -3.68 14.70 -13.66
CA TYR A 123 -2.25 14.92 -13.55
C TYR A 123 -1.92 15.44 -12.15
N PHE A 124 -1.07 14.73 -11.41
CA PHE A 124 -0.57 15.15 -10.10
C PHE A 124 0.96 15.28 -10.10
N ILE A 125 1.53 15.73 -11.22
CA ILE A 125 2.99 15.81 -11.42
C ILE A 125 3.60 16.80 -10.43
N LYS A 126 2.98 17.97 -10.25
CA LYS A 126 3.48 19.02 -9.36
C LYS A 126 3.41 18.58 -7.89
N GLU A 127 2.29 18.01 -7.49
CA GLU A 127 2.07 17.48 -6.14
C GLU A 127 3.06 16.35 -5.85
N TYR A 128 3.24 15.41 -6.76
CA TYR A 128 4.20 14.32 -6.58
C TYR A 128 5.64 14.83 -6.50
N TRP A 129 6.02 15.78 -7.35
CA TRP A 129 7.35 16.39 -7.32
C TRP A 129 7.64 17.04 -5.96
N ASN A 130 6.70 17.84 -5.44
CA ASN A 130 6.90 18.60 -4.21
C ASN A 130 6.78 17.74 -2.95
N ASP A 131 5.72 16.93 -2.85
CA ASP A 131 5.33 16.25 -1.61
C ASP A 131 5.91 14.82 -1.49
N VAL A 132 6.49 14.28 -2.56
CA VAL A 132 7.08 12.93 -2.56
C VAL A 132 8.53 12.99 -3.02
N PHE A 133 8.78 13.48 -4.24
CA PHE A 133 10.09 13.36 -4.86
C PHE A 133 11.15 14.30 -4.24
N SER A 134 10.80 15.55 -3.97
CA SER A 134 11.73 16.49 -3.32
C SER A 134 12.15 16.02 -1.93
N ILE A 135 11.22 15.42 -1.19
CA ILE A 135 11.50 14.82 0.12
C ILE A 135 12.44 13.62 -0.04
N LEU A 136 12.18 12.74 -1.02
CA LEU A 136 13.04 11.61 -1.35
C LEU A 136 14.49 12.06 -1.60
N LEU A 137 14.69 13.09 -2.42
CA LEU A 137 16.01 13.63 -2.75
C LEU A 137 16.74 14.15 -1.52
N ASN A 138 16.07 14.99 -0.73
CA ASN A 138 16.66 15.57 0.48
C ASN A 138 17.07 14.50 1.50
N GLU A 139 16.22 13.49 1.69
CA GLU A 139 16.52 12.39 2.60
C GLU A 139 17.72 11.55 2.11
N TYR A 140 17.82 11.26 0.81
CA TYR A 140 19.00 10.58 0.26
C TYR A 140 20.28 11.41 0.39
N GLN A 141 20.19 12.72 0.16
CA GLN A 141 21.31 13.66 0.35
C GLN A 141 21.76 13.72 1.81
N SER A 142 20.83 13.55 2.74
CA SER A 142 21.09 13.47 4.18
C SER A 142 21.56 12.08 4.64
N GLY A 143 21.80 11.14 3.72
CA GLY A 143 22.28 9.80 4.03
C GLY A 143 21.20 8.85 4.56
N LEU A 144 19.92 9.23 4.55
CA LEU A 144 18.81 8.35 4.96
C LEU A 144 18.38 7.42 3.83
N THR A 145 17.49 6.47 4.13
CA THR A 145 16.83 5.65 3.10
C THR A 145 15.31 5.85 3.18
N PRO A 146 14.70 6.62 2.25
CA PRO A 146 13.28 6.97 2.30
C PRO A 146 12.34 5.82 1.92
N ASN A 147 11.05 6.02 2.14
CA ASN A 147 9.99 5.19 1.55
C ASN A 147 8.98 6.05 0.76
N PRO A 148 9.19 6.27 -0.55
CA PRO A 148 8.33 7.15 -1.35
C PRO A 148 6.92 6.60 -1.55
N ASP A 149 6.72 5.28 -1.47
CA ASP A 149 5.40 4.67 -1.64
C ASP A 149 4.44 5.01 -0.49
N ILE A 150 4.95 5.12 0.74
CA ILE A 150 4.18 5.61 1.88
C ILE A 150 3.73 7.07 1.64
N LEU A 151 4.63 7.92 1.16
CA LEU A 151 4.33 9.33 0.87
C LEU A 151 3.38 9.48 -0.32
N CYS A 152 3.57 8.69 -1.38
CA CYS A 152 2.67 8.66 -2.54
C CYS A 152 1.24 8.25 -2.14
N ASN A 153 1.09 7.26 -1.25
CA ASN A 153 -0.22 6.93 -0.70
C ASN A 153 -0.78 8.10 0.11
N ARG A 154 -0.01 8.64 1.06
CA ARG A 154 -0.46 9.76 1.91
C ARG A 154 -0.88 10.99 1.09
N TYR A 155 0.03 11.56 0.30
CA TYR A 155 -0.16 12.88 -0.32
C TYR A 155 -0.84 12.81 -1.68
N ILE A 156 -0.66 11.74 -2.44
CA ILE A 156 -1.20 11.68 -3.81
C ILE A 156 -2.48 10.87 -3.84
N LYS A 157 -2.42 9.58 -3.48
CA LYS A 157 -3.58 8.69 -3.64
C LYS A 157 -4.68 8.93 -2.62
N PHE A 158 -4.40 9.51 -1.46
CA PHE A 158 -5.41 9.73 -0.43
C PHE A 158 -5.62 11.19 -0.03
N ASP A 159 -4.73 12.12 -0.42
CA ASP A 159 -4.99 13.55 -0.27
C ASP A 159 -5.38 14.16 -1.63
N SER A 160 -4.45 14.34 -2.57
CA SER A 160 -4.74 15.03 -3.85
C SER A 160 -5.80 14.34 -4.71
N PHE A 161 -5.73 13.01 -4.86
CA PHE A 161 -6.74 12.22 -5.56
C PHE A 161 -8.11 12.33 -4.90
N PHE A 162 -8.16 12.18 -3.58
CA PHE A 162 -9.39 12.27 -2.81
C PHE A 162 -10.06 13.64 -3.00
N GLU A 163 -9.31 14.72 -2.79
CA GLU A 163 -9.82 16.09 -2.93
C GLU A 163 -10.24 16.40 -4.36
N HIS A 164 -9.46 15.96 -5.36
CA HIS A 164 -9.82 16.13 -6.77
C HIS A 164 -11.15 15.44 -7.08
N CYS A 165 -11.34 14.19 -6.67
CA CYS A 165 -12.57 13.45 -6.90
C CYS A 165 -13.76 14.07 -6.16
N ARG A 166 -13.58 14.52 -4.92
CA ARG A 166 -14.63 15.20 -4.15
C ARG A 166 -15.08 16.50 -4.81
N ARG A 167 -14.15 17.31 -5.30
CA ARG A 167 -14.45 18.65 -5.83
C ARG A 167 -14.92 18.65 -7.29
N ASN A 168 -14.27 17.86 -8.15
CA ASN A 168 -14.51 17.92 -9.60
C ASN A 168 -15.47 16.84 -10.10
N LEU A 169 -15.51 15.68 -9.44
CA LEU A 169 -16.37 14.57 -9.82
C LEU A 169 -17.58 14.42 -8.89
N ALA A 170 -17.63 15.18 -7.79
CA ALA A 170 -18.69 15.13 -6.79
C ALA A 170 -19.01 13.70 -6.31
N VAL A 171 -17.98 12.87 -6.15
CA VAL A 171 -18.14 11.49 -5.67
C VAL A 171 -18.29 11.46 -4.15
N ASP A 172 -18.99 10.48 -3.59
CA ASP A 172 -19.23 10.34 -2.15
C ASP A 172 -18.05 9.69 -1.41
N ALA A 173 -17.36 8.80 -2.13
CA ALA A 173 -16.21 8.03 -1.66
C ALA A 173 -15.22 7.76 -2.81
N ILE A 174 -14.00 7.39 -2.44
CA ILE A 174 -13.01 6.84 -3.37
C ILE A 174 -12.84 5.34 -3.15
N ALA A 175 -12.24 4.66 -4.11
CA ALA A 175 -11.83 3.27 -3.99
C ALA A 175 -10.46 3.04 -4.61
N THR A 176 -9.75 2.04 -4.10
CA THR A 176 -8.46 1.62 -4.65
C THR A 176 -8.34 0.11 -4.71
N GLY A 177 -7.47 -0.40 -5.58
CA GLY A 177 -7.12 -1.82 -5.64
C GLY A 177 -6.17 -2.28 -4.55
N HIS A 178 -6.07 -1.59 -3.40
CA HIS A 178 -5.19 -2.01 -2.32
C HIS A 178 -5.77 -3.20 -1.55
N TYR A 179 -4.89 -4.11 -1.14
CA TYR A 179 -5.18 -5.19 -0.21
C TYR A 179 -5.07 -4.66 1.22
N ALA A 180 -6.16 -4.03 1.66
CA ALA A 180 -6.38 -3.53 3.00
C ALA A 180 -7.87 -3.60 3.32
N ASN A 181 -8.25 -3.34 4.56
CA ASN A 181 -9.65 -3.18 4.94
C ASN A 181 -9.78 -2.02 5.93
N THR A 182 -11.01 -1.57 6.17
CA THR A 182 -11.30 -0.63 7.25
C THR A 182 -12.30 -1.24 8.23
N SER A 183 -12.43 -0.64 9.41
CA SER A 183 -13.52 -0.98 10.35
C SER A 183 -14.92 -0.80 9.74
N PHE A 184 -15.05 0.02 8.69
CA PHE A 184 -16.30 0.26 7.97
C PHE A 184 -16.59 -0.77 6.88
N GLY A 185 -15.70 -1.74 6.66
CA GLY A 185 -15.86 -2.78 5.66
C GLY A 185 -15.39 -2.38 4.25
N PRO A 186 -15.21 -3.35 3.35
CA PRO A 186 -14.68 -3.14 2.00
C PRO A 186 -15.50 -2.18 1.15
N PHE A 187 -16.80 -2.03 1.43
CA PHE A 187 -17.73 -1.18 0.69
C PHE A 187 -18.37 -0.12 1.58
N LEU A 188 -17.72 0.24 2.70
CA LEU A 188 -18.23 1.17 3.71
C LEU A 188 -19.59 0.75 4.31
N GLU A 189 -19.91 -0.55 4.28
CA GLU A 189 -21.22 -1.04 4.69
C GLU A 189 -21.50 -0.92 6.20
N LYS A 190 -20.45 -0.67 7.00
CA LYS A 190 -20.52 -0.43 8.45
C LYS A 190 -20.14 1.02 8.81
N TYR A 191 -20.22 1.95 7.86
CA TYR A 191 -19.87 3.35 8.11
C TYR A 191 -20.71 3.96 9.24
N SER A 192 -20.05 4.75 10.08
CA SER A 192 -20.66 5.58 11.11
C SER A 192 -19.99 6.95 11.14
N GLU A 193 -20.79 8.02 11.13
CA GLU A 193 -20.27 9.39 11.21
C GLU A 193 -19.55 9.66 12.53
N ASN A 194 -20.02 9.05 13.62
CA ASN A 194 -19.56 9.31 14.98
C ASN A 194 -18.38 8.42 15.42
N GLU A 195 -18.04 7.37 14.68
CA GLU A 195 -16.92 6.48 15.00
C GLU A 195 -15.72 6.80 14.13
N GLY A 196 -14.50 6.71 14.66
CA GLY A 196 -13.29 6.83 13.83
C GLY A 196 -12.98 5.56 13.05
N VAL A 197 -12.28 5.72 11.93
CA VAL A 197 -11.90 4.60 11.07
C VAL A 197 -10.65 3.91 11.60
N ARG A 198 -10.62 2.58 11.53
CA ARG A 198 -9.42 1.76 11.78
C ARG A 198 -8.95 1.15 10.48
N LEU A 199 -7.63 1.02 10.30
CA LEU A 199 -7.03 0.33 9.15
C LEU A 199 -6.73 -1.11 9.54
N LEU A 200 -7.29 -2.07 8.80
CA LEU A 200 -7.21 -3.49 9.11
C LEU A 200 -6.45 -4.25 8.03
N GLN A 201 -5.70 -5.26 8.43
CA GLN A 201 -5.02 -6.16 7.50
C GLN A 201 -6.06 -6.93 6.66
N PRO A 202 -5.79 -7.15 5.36
CA PRO A 202 -6.69 -7.92 4.50
C PRO A 202 -6.67 -9.41 4.86
N ALA A 203 -7.52 -10.19 4.20
CA ALA A 203 -7.50 -11.65 4.23
C ALA A 203 -6.20 -12.21 3.63
N ASP A 204 -5.72 -11.64 2.52
CA ASP A 204 -4.45 -12.04 1.88
C ASP A 204 -3.25 -11.42 2.62
N LYS A 205 -2.68 -12.16 3.57
CA LYS A 205 -1.53 -11.69 4.37
C LYS A 205 -0.26 -11.51 3.55
N HIS A 206 -0.12 -12.20 2.42
CA HIS A 206 1.06 -12.07 1.55
C HIS A 206 1.01 -10.79 0.70
N LYS A 207 -0.19 -10.28 0.44
CA LYS A 207 -0.40 -9.04 -0.29
C LYS A 207 -0.77 -7.86 0.61
N ASP A 208 -0.75 -8.02 1.93
CA ASP A 208 -1.03 -6.97 2.91
C ASP A 208 -0.30 -5.65 2.60
N GLN A 209 -1.10 -4.63 2.22
CA GLN A 209 -0.60 -3.31 1.86
C GLN A 209 -0.83 -2.26 2.95
N THR A 210 -1.30 -2.65 4.14
CA THR A 210 -1.49 -1.72 5.26
C THR A 210 -0.19 -1.02 5.69
N PHE A 211 0.97 -1.64 5.43
CA PHE A 211 2.28 -1.03 5.65
C PHE A 211 2.42 0.31 4.90
N PHE A 212 2.04 0.31 3.62
CA PHE A 212 2.12 1.49 2.75
C PHE A 212 1.03 2.53 3.04
N LEU A 213 -0.06 2.10 3.68
CA LEU A 213 -1.19 2.96 4.07
C LEU A 213 -1.06 3.50 5.50
N SER A 214 0.01 3.16 6.22
CA SER A 214 0.19 3.46 7.65
C SER A 214 0.32 4.95 8.00
N GLN A 215 0.50 5.81 7.00
CA GLN A 215 0.58 7.28 7.14
C GLN A 215 -0.63 8.01 6.54
N VAL A 216 -1.65 7.29 6.06
CA VAL A 216 -2.84 7.89 5.46
C VAL A 216 -3.69 8.55 6.53
N LYS A 217 -4.24 9.73 6.25
CA LYS A 217 -5.08 10.46 7.18
C LYS A 217 -6.44 9.76 7.39
N PRO A 218 -6.96 9.71 8.63
CA PRO A 218 -8.27 9.13 8.90
C PRO A 218 -9.39 9.75 8.06
N PHE A 219 -9.34 11.06 7.80
CA PHE A 219 -10.33 11.77 6.98
C PHE A 219 -10.58 11.09 5.62
N SER A 220 -9.52 10.78 4.88
CA SER A 220 -9.62 10.13 3.57
C SER A 220 -9.98 8.65 3.70
N LEU A 221 -9.44 7.95 4.71
CA LEU A 221 -9.73 6.53 4.96
C LEU A 221 -11.21 6.27 5.27
N ARG A 222 -11.88 7.18 6.00
CA ARG A 222 -13.31 7.05 6.33
C ARG A 222 -14.21 6.96 5.09
N ARG A 223 -13.77 7.54 3.98
CA ARG A 223 -14.49 7.57 2.70
C ARG A 223 -13.72 6.83 1.60
N CYS A 224 -12.95 5.80 1.99
CA CYS A 224 -12.23 4.95 1.06
C CYS A 224 -12.70 3.49 1.15
N MET A 225 -13.00 2.91 -0.01
CA MET A 225 -13.35 1.51 -0.19
C MET A 225 -12.13 0.69 -0.62
N PHE A 226 -12.01 -0.52 -0.08
CA PHE A 226 -11.02 -1.52 -0.46
C PHE A 226 -11.72 -2.82 -0.88
N PRO A 227 -12.24 -2.90 -2.13
CA PRO A 227 -13.04 -4.06 -2.56
C PRO A 227 -12.31 -5.40 -2.51
N LEU A 228 -10.98 -5.38 -2.50
CA LEU A 228 -10.14 -6.59 -2.47
C LEU A 228 -9.82 -7.08 -1.05
N ALA A 229 -10.32 -6.40 0.00
CA ALA A 229 -10.02 -6.70 1.41
C ALA A 229 -10.09 -8.19 1.78
N ASN A 230 -11.09 -8.89 1.24
CA ASN A 230 -11.43 -10.27 1.60
C ASN A 230 -11.12 -11.28 0.48
N ILE A 231 -10.32 -10.90 -0.53
CA ILE A 231 -10.06 -11.71 -1.71
C ILE A 231 -8.56 -12.00 -1.83
N LEU A 232 -8.21 -13.26 -2.08
CA LEU A 232 -6.82 -13.65 -2.38
C LEU A 232 -6.43 -13.20 -3.79
N LYS A 233 -5.16 -12.82 -3.98
CA LYS A 233 -4.64 -12.37 -5.29
C LYS A 233 -4.84 -13.39 -6.41
N SER A 234 -4.74 -14.67 -6.11
CA SER A 234 -5.02 -15.76 -7.06
C SER A 234 -6.45 -15.68 -7.57
N LYS A 235 -7.42 -15.46 -6.68
CA LYS A 235 -8.83 -15.32 -7.01
C LYS A 235 -9.12 -14.02 -7.78
N VAL A 236 -8.44 -12.92 -7.46
CA VAL A 236 -8.51 -11.68 -8.24
C VAL A 236 -8.13 -11.92 -9.70
N ARG A 237 -7.02 -12.64 -9.96
CA ARG A 237 -6.62 -12.98 -11.34
C ARG A 237 -7.61 -13.92 -12.02
N GLU A 238 -8.23 -14.84 -11.28
CA GLU A 238 -9.28 -15.72 -11.82
C GLU A 238 -10.52 -14.93 -12.23
N ILE A 239 -11.02 -14.03 -11.37
CA ILE A 239 -12.16 -13.14 -11.67
C ILE A 239 -11.86 -12.34 -12.95
N ALA A 240 -10.67 -11.73 -13.04
CA ALA A 240 -10.29 -10.97 -14.23
C ALA A 240 -10.31 -11.82 -15.52
N LYS A 241 -9.93 -13.11 -15.45
CA LYS A 241 -10.00 -14.01 -16.61
C LYS A 241 -11.44 -14.35 -16.99
N VAL A 242 -12.29 -14.65 -16.01
CA VAL A 242 -13.70 -15.01 -16.22
C VAL A 242 -14.48 -13.83 -16.82
N GLU A 243 -14.22 -12.61 -16.36
CA GLU A 243 -14.89 -11.39 -16.83
C GLU A 243 -14.32 -10.84 -18.15
N GLY A 244 -13.38 -11.57 -18.78
CA GLY A 244 -12.78 -11.18 -20.05
C GLY A 244 -11.85 -9.98 -19.98
N LEU A 245 -11.28 -9.68 -18.81
CA LEU A 245 -10.26 -8.65 -18.59
C LEU A 245 -8.84 -9.20 -18.85
N LEU A 246 -8.67 -9.94 -19.95
CA LEU A 246 -7.47 -10.75 -20.22
C LEU A 246 -6.18 -9.92 -20.35
N ASN A 247 -6.27 -8.69 -20.88
CA ASN A 247 -5.12 -7.79 -21.07
C ASN A 247 -4.41 -7.50 -19.74
N VAL A 248 -5.18 -7.28 -18.67
CA VAL A 248 -4.64 -6.99 -17.35
C VAL A 248 -4.46 -8.24 -16.50
N ALA A 249 -5.25 -9.30 -16.72
CA ALA A 249 -5.23 -10.52 -15.90
C ALA A 249 -3.86 -11.23 -15.85
N ASN A 250 -3.11 -11.20 -16.95
CA ASN A 250 -1.79 -11.83 -17.07
C ASN A 250 -0.63 -10.86 -16.84
N LYS A 251 -0.91 -9.57 -16.65
CA LYS A 251 0.11 -8.54 -16.41
C LYS A 251 0.81 -8.82 -15.08
N LYS A 252 2.14 -8.67 -15.06
CA LYS A 252 2.92 -8.77 -13.82
C LYS A 252 2.55 -7.59 -12.92
N ASP A 253 2.58 -7.83 -11.61
CA ASP A 253 2.41 -6.75 -10.64
C ASP A 253 3.56 -5.76 -10.80
N SER A 254 3.29 -4.46 -10.68
CA SER A 254 4.33 -3.43 -10.68
C SER A 254 5.22 -3.61 -9.45
N THR A 255 6.53 -3.67 -9.67
CA THR A 255 7.55 -3.79 -8.62
C THR A 255 8.48 -2.59 -8.69
N GLY A 256 8.81 -1.98 -7.55
CA GLY A 256 9.61 -0.75 -7.49
C GLY A 256 8.75 0.50 -7.33
N ILE A 257 9.39 1.66 -7.32
CA ILE A 257 8.72 2.97 -7.18
C ILE A 257 7.85 3.19 -8.41
N CYS A 258 6.58 3.55 -8.19
CA CYS A 258 5.49 3.49 -9.16
C CYS A 258 5.77 4.09 -10.56
N PHE A 259 6.65 5.09 -10.68
CA PHE A 259 6.86 5.84 -11.93
C PHE A 259 8.23 5.63 -12.59
N ILE A 260 9.20 5.05 -11.88
CA ILE A 260 10.55 4.80 -12.43
C ILE A 260 10.52 3.62 -13.43
N GLY A 261 9.45 2.82 -13.38
CA GLY A 261 9.22 1.71 -14.29
C GLY A 261 10.28 0.61 -14.09
N LYS A 262 10.91 0.18 -15.20
CA LYS A 262 11.94 -0.88 -15.19
C LYS A 262 13.37 -0.34 -15.08
N LYS A 263 13.57 0.96 -14.96
CA LYS A 263 14.92 1.55 -14.82
C LYS A 263 15.56 1.10 -13.52
N ASN A 264 16.89 1.02 -13.52
CA ASN A 264 17.63 0.84 -12.28
C ASN A 264 17.50 2.12 -11.45
N PHE A 265 17.06 1.99 -10.20
CA PHE A 265 16.88 3.12 -9.29
C PHE A 265 18.18 3.91 -9.06
N GLN A 266 19.34 3.22 -9.03
CA GLN A 266 20.63 3.88 -8.83
C GLN A 266 20.98 4.80 -10.01
N ASP A 267 20.77 4.33 -11.24
CA ASP A 267 21.05 5.13 -12.43
C ASP A 267 20.12 6.36 -12.49
N PHE A 268 18.84 6.17 -12.14
CA PHE A 268 17.85 7.25 -12.11
C PHE A 268 18.17 8.33 -11.07
N ILE A 269 18.57 7.96 -9.85
CA ILE A 269 18.80 8.96 -8.79
C ILE A 269 20.05 9.81 -9.05
N GLU A 270 21.00 9.32 -9.85
CA GLU A 270 22.20 10.05 -10.27
C GLU A 270 21.91 11.24 -11.18
N GLU A 271 20.77 11.25 -11.87
CA GLU A 271 20.31 12.39 -12.67
C GLU A 271 19.95 13.61 -11.79
N TYR A 272 19.67 13.38 -10.49
CA TYR A 272 19.20 14.41 -9.54
C TYR A 272 20.14 14.67 -8.38
N ILE A 273 20.98 13.69 -7.99
CA ILE A 273 21.90 13.80 -6.86
C ILE A 273 23.33 13.65 -7.33
N GLU A 274 24.14 14.68 -7.08
CA GLU A 274 25.57 14.63 -7.36
C GLU A 274 26.26 13.50 -6.57
N THR A 275 27.05 12.70 -7.29
CA THR A 275 27.79 11.59 -6.70
C THR A 275 29.09 12.05 -6.05
N LYS A 276 29.16 11.95 -4.72
CA LYS A 276 30.38 12.18 -3.93
C LYS A 276 31.08 10.85 -3.61
N LYS A 277 32.26 10.62 -4.19
CA LYS A 277 33.05 9.40 -3.94
C LYS A 277 33.59 9.41 -2.50
N GLY A 278 33.63 8.24 -1.88
CA GLY A 278 34.12 8.05 -0.51
C GLY A 278 34.65 6.64 -0.28
N LEU A 279 35.02 6.32 0.96
CA LEU A 279 35.66 5.05 1.32
C LEU A 279 34.69 4.10 2.02
N PHE A 280 34.89 2.81 1.80
CA PHE A 280 34.36 1.77 2.67
C PHE A 280 35.36 1.48 3.79
N ILE A 281 34.94 1.67 5.03
CA ILE A 281 35.77 1.44 6.23
C ILE A 281 35.22 0.25 7.00
N ASP A 282 36.02 -0.78 7.21
CA ASP A 282 35.65 -1.90 8.07
C ASP A 282 35.70 -1.48 9.54
N ILE A 283 34.60 -1.68 10.28
CA ILE A 283 34.53 -1.25 11.69
C ILE A 283 35.37 -2.11 12.63
N ASP A 284 35.67 -3.35 12.25
CA ASP A 284 36.43 -4.25 13.11
C ASP A 284 37.93 -3.99 13.00
N SER A 285 38.44 -3.81 11.78
CA SER A 285 39.86 -3.55 11.54
C SER A 285 40.24 -2.06 11.46
N GLY A 286 39.27 -1.17 11.26
CA GLY A 286 39.49 0.26 10.99
C GLY A 286 40.10 0.57 9.63
N LYS A 287 40.25 -0.43 8.74
CA LYS A 287 40.94 -0.28 7.46
C LYS A 287 39.99 0.11 6.32
N GLU A 288 40.54 0.80 5.32
CA GLU A 288 39.90 0.93 4.02
C GLU A 288 39.83 -0.45 3.35
N VAL A 289 38.62 -0.84 2.98
CA VAL A 289 38.34 -2.11 2.28
C VAL A 289 37.78 -1.89 0.86
N GLY A 290 37.58 -0.64 0.46
CA GLY A 290 37.15 -0.28 -0.89
C GLY A 290 36.68 1.17 -1.00
N LYS A 291 36.09 1.51 -2.15
CA LYS A 291 35.54 2.84 -2.46
C LYS A 291 34.11 2.74 -2.93
N HIS A 292 33.30 3.76 -2.65
CA HIS A 292 31.93 3.89 -3.16
C HIS A 292 31.75 5.16 -3.99
N SER A 293 30.69 5.17 -4.78
CA SER A 293 30.28 6.29 -5.62
C SER A 293 29.06 7.00 -5.01
N GLY A 294 29.16 7.50 -3.78
CA GLY A 294 28.05 8.22 -3.12
C GLY A 294 27.23 7.41 -2.12
N LEU A 295 26.84 8.06 -1.02
CA LEU A 295 26.07 7.45 0.08
C LEU A 295 24.64 7.07 -0.33
N HIS A 296 24.02 7.86 -1.21
CA HIS A 296 22.63 7.70 -1.64
C HIS A 296 22.35 6.37 -2.37
N LYS A 297 23.40 5.70 -2.89
CA LYS A 297 23.29 4.40 -3.57
C LYS A 297 23.21 3.21 -2.61
N TRP A 298 23.41 3.46 -1.32
CA TRP A 298 23.57 2.42 -0.31
C TRP A 298 22.54 2.53 0.80
N THR A 299 22.09 1.37 1.26
CA THR A 299 21.16 1.20 2.38
C THR A 299 21.79 0.31 3.44
N VAL A 300 21.53 0.60 4.71
CA VAL A 300 22.00 -0.24 5.83
C VAL A 300 21.58 -1.70 5.61
N GLY A 301 22.52 -2.62 5.83
CA GLY A 301 22.36 -4.05 5.63
C GLY A 301 22.47 -4.55 4.18
N GLN A 302 22.64 -3.65 3.20
CA GLN A 302 22.90 -4.00 1.80
C GLN A 302 24.26 -4.67 1.67
N ARG A 303 24.33 -5.72 0.85
CA ARG A 303 25.58 -6.42 0.55
C ARG A 303 26.47 -5.56 -0.35
N CYS A 304 27.72 -5.38 0.06
CA CYS A 304 28.77 -4.73 -0.71
C CYS A 304 29.71 -5.81 -1.29
N CYS A 305 29.76 -5.93 -2.61
CA CYS A 305 30.72 -6.81 -3.28
C CYS A 305 32.04 -6.06 -3.47
N LEU A 306 32.91 -6.11 -2.46
CA LEU A 306 34.22 -5.48 -2.49
C LEU A 306 35.25 -6.43 -3.13
N ALA A 307 36.10 -5.89 -4.00
CA ALA A 307 37.14 -6.67 -4.66
C ALA A 307 38.16 -7.22 -3.63
N ASN A 308 38.73 -8.39 -3.92
CA ASN A 308 39.80 -9.02 -3.11
C ASN A 308 39.43 -9.36 -1.66
N CYS A 309 38.15 -9.42 -1.32
CA CYS A 309 37.67 -9.81 0.00
C CYS A 309 37.14 -11.27 -0.02
N LYS A 310 37.63 -12.13 0.88
CA LYS A 310 37.17 -13.53 0.97
C LYS A 310 35.72 -13.67 1.46
N GLN A 311 35.26 -12.71 2.27
CA GLN A 311 33.91 -12.66 2.82
C GLN A 311 33.15 -11.46 2.28
N ALA A 312 31.83 -11.60 2.17
CA ALA A 312 30.95 -10.50 1.75
C ALA A 312 30.85 -9.45 2.86
N TYR A 313 30.93 -8.18 2.47
CA TYR A 313 30.69 -7.06 3.37
C TYR A 313 29.25 -6.58 3.30
N PHE A 314 28.80 -5.92 4.36
CA PHE A 314 27.48 -5.31 4.45
C PHE A 314 27.59 -3.90 5.02
N VAL A 315 26.77 -2.99 4.50
CA VAL A 315 26.66 -1.61 5.02
C VAL A 315 26.18 -1.65 6.46
N PHE A 316 26.97 -1.10 7.37
CA PHE A 316 26.61 -0.94 8.78
C PHE A 316 26.06 0.46 9.05
N LYS A 317 26.81 1.50 8.66
CA LYS A 317 26.44 2.91 8.89
C LYS A 317 26.93 3.77 7.73
N LYS A 318 26.17 4.79 7.38
CA LYS A 318 26.57 5.86 6.45
C LYS A 318 26.92 7.08 7.28
N ASP A 319 28.09 7.65 7.08
CA ASP A 319 28.50 8.87 7.76
C ASP A 319 28.59 10.02 6.78
N LEU A 320 27.72 11.02 6.98
CA LEU A 320 27.59 12.16 6.09
C LEU A 320 28.77 13.13 6.26
N GLU A 321 29.32 13.25 7.46
CA GLU A 321 30.39 14.21 7.76
C GLU A 321 31.71 13.78 7.12
N SER A 322 32.14 12.54 7.33
CA SER A 322 33.36 12.01 6.69
C SER A 322 33.14 11.53 5.25
N ASN A 323 31.89 11.46 4.79
CA ASN A 323 31.49 10.86 3.51
C ASN A 323 32.00 9.41 3.34
N ASN A 324 32.05 8.65 4.45
CA ASN A 324 32.45 7.25 4.45
C ASN A 324 31.26 6.32 4.70
N ILE A 325 31.37 5.09 4.21
CA ILE A 325 30.44 4.02 4.54
C ILE A 325 31.16 3.00 5.41
N TYR A 326 30.69 2.86 6.63
CA TYR A 326 31.16 1.83 7.54
C TYR A 326 30.51 0.49 7.19
N VAL A 327 31.33 -0.55 7.10
CA VAL A 327 30.92 -1.90 6.70
C VAL A 327 31.38 -2.95 7.71
N VAL A 328 30.74 -4.10 7.65
CA VAL A 328 31.05 -5.28 8.47
C VAL A 328 31.20 -6.51 7.59
N ALA A 329 32.11 -7.42 7.97
CA ALA A 329 32.29 -8.69 7.29
C ALA A 329 31.25 -9.73 7.77
N GLY A 330 30.68 -10.47 6.82
CA GLY A 330 29.79 -11.60 7.12
C GLY A 330 28.33 -11.22 7.35
N THR A 331 27.43 -12.19 7.19
CA THR A 331 25.97 -11.98 7.24
C THR A 331 25.42 -11.84 8.67
N SER A 332 26.11 -12.40 9.65
CA SER A 332 25.71 -12.54 11.05
C SER A 332 26.36 -11.53 12.00
N HIS A 333 27.11 -10.56 11.48
CA HIS A 333 27.82 -9.57 12.29
C HIS A 333 26.87 -8.85 13.27
N THR A 334 27.20 -8.82 14.56
CA THR A 334 26.29 -8.38 15.64
C THR A 334 25.84 -6.93 15.50
N ALA A 335 26.70 -6.08 14.93
CA ALA A 335 26.42 -4.66 14.72
C ALA A 335 25.20 -4.40 13.81
N LEU A 336 24.84 -5.36 12.95
CA LEU A 336 23.65 -5.26 12.09
C LEU A 336 22.36 -5.65 12.81
N TRP A 337 22.41 -6.20 14.01
CA TRP A 337 21.24 -6.72 14.72
C TRP A 337 20.86 -5.79 15.85
N ASN A 338 19.70 -5.14 15.72
CA ASN A 338 19.24 -4.13 16.65
C ASN A 338 18.03 -4.64 17.42
N LYS A 339 17.95 -4.28 18.71
CA LYS A 339 16.81 -4.58 19.58
C LYS A 339 15.99 -3.34 19.92
N LEU A 340 16.55 -2.17 19.70
CA LEU A 340 16.01 -0.89 20.12
C LEU A 340 16.13 0.11 18.95
N CYS A 341 15.05 0.83 18.66
CA CYS A 341 15.08 1.98 17.77
C CYS A 341 14.22 3.12 18.29
N PHE A 342 14.54 4.32 17.82
CA PHE A 342 13.88 5.57 18.18
C PHE A 342 13.23 6.17 16.93
N THR A 343 12.06 6.75 17.12
CA THR A 343 11.28 7.33 16.02
C THR A 343 10.86 8.75 16.32
N ASP A 344 10.47 9.47 15.27
CA ASP A 344 9.62 10.65 15.37
C ASP A 344 8.28 10.35 16.04
N ASN A 345 7.51 11.41 16.26
CA ASN A 345 6.09 11.32 16.61
C ASN A 345 5.34 10.40 15.65
N ALA A 346 4.52 9.51 16.22
CA ALA A 346 3.72 8.59 15.43
C ALA A 346 2.52 9.28 14.78
N HIS A 347 2.25 8.89 13.55
CA HIS A 347 0.95 9.09 12.92
C HIS A 347 0.06 7.91 13.29
N TRP A 348 -0.95 8.16 14.12
CA TRP A 348 -1.95 7.16 14.49
C TRP A 348 -3.13 7.22 13.51
N ILE A 349 -3.58 6.06 13.02
CA ILE A 349 -4.70 5.97 12.07
C ILE A 349 -6.02 6.38 12.73
N TYR A 350 -6.32 5.82 13.89
CA TYR A 350 -7.56 6.09 14.62
C TYR A 350 -7.32 7.08 15.76
N SER A 351 -6.56 6.66 16.76
CA SER A 351 -6.16 7.46 17.92
C SER A 351 -4.89 6.88 18.52
N GLU A 352 -4.22 7.65 19.38
CA GLU A 352 -3.16 7.10 20.23
C GLU A 352 -3.74 5.94 21.06
N PRO A 353 -3.08 4.76 21.09
CA PRO A 353 -3.54 3.63 21.87
C PRO A 353 -3.63 3.97 23.37
N PRO A 354 -4.74 3.65 24.07
CA PRO A 354 -4.90 3.94 25.50
C PRO A 354 -3.79 3.38 26.39
N ASP A 355 -3.18 2.25 26.01
CA ASP A 355 -2.07 1.64 26.74
C ASP A 355 -0.88 2.61 26.92
N LEU A 356 -0.64 3.50 25.94
CA LEU A 356 0.42 4.53 26.03
C LEU A 356 0.08 5.67 26.98
N HIS A 357 -1.21 5.93 27.22
CA HIS A 357 -1.66 6.94 28.19
C HIS A 357 -1.70 6.38 29.62
N CYS A 358 -2.23 5.16 29.80
CA CYS A 358 -2.49 4.61 31.12
C CYS A 358 -1.26 3.94 31.73
N ASN A 359 -0.51 3.17 30.93
CA ASN A 359 0.57 2.32 31.42
C ASN A 359 1.95 2.73 30.90
N ASN A 360 2.03 3.78 30.08
CA ASN A 360 3.23 4.24 29.35
C ASN A 360 3.88 3.17 28.44
N VAL A 361 3.26 2.00 28.29
CA VAL A 361 3.80 0.87 27.54
C VAL A 361 2.69 0.24 26.72
N LEU A 362 2.90 0.19 25.41
CA LEU A 362 2.06 -0.53 24.47
C LEU A 362 2.76 -1.82 24.04
N GLU A 363 2.12 -2.96 24.28
CA GLU A 363 2.52 -4.23 23.70
C GLU A 363 1.82 -4.43 22.36
N CYS A 364 2.61 -4.58 21.29
CA CYS A 364 2.13 -4.69 19.93
C CYS A 364 3.17 -5.38 19.04
N TYR A 365 2.97 -5.34 17.73
CA TYR A 365 3.88 -5.87 16.74
C TYR A 365 4.47 -4.76 15.88
N PHE A 366 5.72 -4.92 15.48
CA PHE A 366 6.49 -3.97 14.68
C PHE A 366 6.88 -4.59 13.33
N ARG A 367 6.90 -3.74 12.30
CA ARG A 367 7.47 -4.04 10.98
C ARG A 367 8.04 -2.78 10.37
N PHE A 368 9.26 -2.86 9.82
CA PHE A 368 9.91 -1.73 9.14
C PHE A 368 10.11 -1.94 7.63
N GLN A 369 9.84 -3.15 7.13
CA GLN A 369 9.86 -3.51 5.71
C GLN A 369 8.66 -4.39 5.40
N HIS A 370 7.94 -4.10 4.32
CA HIS A 370 6.69 -4.79 3.98
C HIS A 370 6.84 -6.32 3.82
N THR A 371 8.01 -6.81 3.38
CA THR A 371 8.30 -8.24 3.20
C THR A 371 8.69 -8.96 4.49
N LYS A 372 8.99 -8.23 5.57
CA LYS A 372 9.42 -8.81 6.83
C LYS A 372 8.23 -9.26 7.69
N PRO A 373 8.37 -10.34 8.46
CA PRO A 373 7.34 -10.76 9.39
C PRO A 373 7.13 -9.70 10.49
N LEU A 374 5.94 -9.72 11.10
CA LEU A 374 5.64 -8.93 12.29
C LEU A 374 6.49 -9.44 13.47
N VAL A 375 7.10 -8.53 14.22
CA VAL A 375 7.91 -8.86 15.40
C VAL A 375 7.27 -8.29 16.66
N PRO A 376 7.03 -9.09 17.71
CA PRO A 376 6.53 -8.57 18.98
C PRO A 376 7.46 -7.50 19.55
N CYS A 377 6.89 -6.41 20.04
CA CYS A 377 7.63 -5.29 20.60
C CYS A 377 6.86 -4.61 21.75
N LYS A 378 7.60 -3.84 22.54
CA LYS A 378 7.07 -2.87 23.50
C LYS A 378 7.37 -1.49 22.99
N VAL A 379 6.39 -0.60 23.04
CA VAL A 379 6.52 0.79 22.62
C VAL A 379 6.29 1.67 23.83
N VAL A 380 7.19 2.64 24.04
CA VAL A 380 7.08 3.66 25.09
C VAL A 380 7.28 5.04 24.48
N LYS A 381 6.65 6.05 25.05
CA LYS A 381 6.83 7.44 24.62
C LYS A 381 8.15 7.99 25.15
N ASN A 382 8.82 8.81 24.34
CA ASN A 382 9.94 9.63 24.78
C ASN A 382 9.64 11.11 24.40
N TYR A 383 10.62 11.99 24.60
CA TYR A 383 10.45 13.43 24.39
C TYR A 383 10.38 13.83 22.89
N GLU A 384 10.85 12.98 21.99
CA GLU A 384 10.93 13.22 20.53
C GLU A 384 9.94 12.38 19.70
N GLY A 385 9.26 11.41 20.32
CA GLY A 385 8.40 10.45 19.66
C GLY A 385 8.30 9.14 20.43
N LEU A 386 8.70 8.03 19.81
CA LEU A 386 8.60 6.69 20.39
C LEU A 386 9.95 5.98 20.52
N THR A 387 10.04 5.15 21.55
CA THR A 387 11.09 4.15 21.72
C THR A 387 10.48 2.77 21.53
N ILE A 388 11.03 1.99 20.58
CA ILE A 388 10.54 0.67 20.20
C ILE A 388 11.54 -0.39 20.64
N ILE A 389 11.12 -1.25 21.56
CA ILE A 389 11.92 -2.33 22.15
C ILE A 389 11.42 -3.66 21.57
N LEU A 390 12.22 -4.29 20.72
CA LEU A 390 11.89 -5.54 20.06
C LEU A 390 12.11 -6.74 20.99
N LYS A 391 11.20 -7.72 20.93
CA LYS A 391 11.36 -8.99 21.66
C LYS A 391 12.54 -9.82 21.12
N THR A 392 12.77 -9.75 19.81
CA THR A 392 13.86 -10.41 19.09
C THR A 392 14.62 -9.40 18.25
N ASN A 393 15.95 -9.56 18.14
CA ASN A 393 16.77 -8.65 17.34
C ASN A 393 16.36 -8.70 15.86
N LEU A 394 16.27 -7.53 15.24
CA LEU A 394 16.04 -7.39 13.81
C LEU A 394 17.31 -6.93 13.11
N ARG A 395 17.60 -7.55 11.97
CA ARG A 395 18.74 -7.19 11.14
C ARG A 395 18.44 -5.93 10.34
N ALA A 396 19.37 -4.97 10.36
CA ALA A 396 19.42 -3.78 9.52
C ALA A 396 18.14 -2.94 9.57
N ILE A 397 17.73 -2.58 10.79
CA ILE A 397 16.79 -1.46 10.96
C ILE A 397 17.48 -0.22 10.39
N THR A 398 16.76 0.57 9.59
CA THR A 398 17.35 1.65 8.79
C THR A 398 16.63 2.98 9.07
N GLU A 399 17.41 4.01 9.33
CA GLU A 399 16.93 5.38 9.48
C GLU A 399 16.32 5.91 8.18
N GLY A 400 15.26 6.71 8.30
CA GLY A 400 14.46 7.18 7.17
C GLY A 400 13.32 6.24 6.76
N GLN A 401 13.39 4.96 7.10
CA GLN A 401 12.25 4.04 6.94
C GLN A 401 11.19 4.29 8.02
N TYR A 402 10.02 3.68 7.85
CA TYR A 402 8.91 3.77 8.81
C TYR A 402 8.79 2.50 9.63
N GLY A 403 8.69 2.66 10.95
CA GLY A 403 8.26 1.62 11.87
C GLY A 403 6.73 1.58 11.94
N VAL A 404 6.12 0.53 11.40
CA VAL A 404 4.66 0.34 11.40
C VAL A 404 4.26 -0.58 12.55
N LEU A 405 3.24 -0.15 13.30
CA LEU A 405 2.77 -0.82 14.51
C LEU A 405 1.42 -1.52 14.27
N TYR A 406 1.29 -2.74 14.79
CA TYR A 406 0.13 -3.59 14.59
C TYR A 406 -0.35 -4.22 15.89
N LYS A 407 -1.67 -4.32 16.10
CA LYS A 407 -2.26 -5.05 17.25
C LYS A 407 -3.58 -5.68 16.80
N ASN A 408 -3.78 -6.97 17.07
CA ASN A 408 -5.02 -7.70 16.77
C ASN A 408 -5.51 -7.59 15.30
N GLY A 409 -4.59 -7.54 14.33
CA GLY A 409 -4.93 -7.39 12.91
C GLY A 409 -5.21 -5.96 12.45
N GLU A 410 -5.13 -4.97 13.35
CA GLU A 410 -5.20 -3.54 13.05
C GLU A 410 -3.79 -2.99 12.82
N CYS A 411 -3.64 -2.15 11.80
CA CYS A 411 -2.51 -1.24 11.61
C CYS A 411 -2.79 0.02 12.42
N LEU A 412 -2.09 0.19 13.54
CA LEU A 412 -2.30 1.31 14.45
C LEU A 412 -1.80 2.63 13.84
N GLY A 413 -0.77 2.56 13.01
CA GLY A 413 -0.07 3.72 12.48
C GLY A 413 1.41 3.44 12.28
N SER A 414 2.18 4.49 12.01
CA SER A 414 3.62 4.39 11.89
C SER A 414 4.36 5.66 12.28
N ALA A 415 5.66 5.52 12.48
CA ALA A 415 6.57 6.61 12.78
C ALA A 415 7.86 6.45 11.99
N LYS A 416 8.47 7.57 11.59
CA LYS A 416 9.75 7.55 10.88
C LYS A 416 10.88 7.20 11.85
N ILE A 417 11.72 6.23 11.49
CA ILE A 417 12.86 5.79 12.29
C ILE A 417 13.97 6.82 12.16
N LYS A 418 14.41 7.34 13.31
CA LYS A 418 15.43 8.39 13.40
C LYS A 418 16.79 7.85 13.81
N ASP A 419 16.80 6.92 14.75
CA ASP A 419 18.03 6.40 15.34
C ASP A 419 17.85 4.95 15.78
N ILE A 420 18.97 4.23 15.88
CA ILE A 420 19.06 2.82 16.21
C ILE A 420 20.18 2.58 17.20
N CYS A 421 19.90 1.76 18.22
CA CYS A 421 20.95 1.36 19.15
C CYS A 421 21.73 0.17 18.57
N HIS A 422 22.96 0.42 18.16
CA HIS A 422 23.85 -0.60 17.60
C HIS A 422 24.42 -1.54 18.69
N ASN A 423 24.40 -2.84 18.43
CA ASN A 423 25.07 -3.84 19.27
C ASN A 423 26.53 -4.02 18.87
N LEU A 424 27.39 -3.10 19.31
CA LEU A 424 28.84 -3.21 19.14
C LEU A 424 29.42 -4.08 20.28
N LYS A 425 30.06 -5.18 19.91
CA LYS A 425 30.88 -5.98 20.84
C LYS A 425 32.33 -5.71 20.50
N PHE A 426 33.04 -4.98 21.37
CA PHE A 426 34.48 -4.83 21.22
C PHE A 426 35.15 -6.11 21.71
N SER A 427 35.83 -6.84 20.82
CA SER A 427 36.76 -7.87 21.25
C SER A 427 37.99 -7.18 21.82
N HIS A 428 38.09 -7.08 23.15
CA HIS A 428 39.35 -6.75 23.79
C HIS A 428 40.30 -7.93 23.61
N ASN A 429 41.14 -7.87 22.57
CA ASN A 429 42.37 -8.63 22.53
C ASN A 429 43.40 -7.81 23.30
N TYR A 430 43.50 -8.06 24.62
CA TYR A 430 44.66 -7.68 25.41
C TYR A 430 45.81 -8.64 25.15
#